data_AF-A0A8H7BLB9-F1
#
_entry.id   AF-A0A8H7BLB9-F1
#
_cell.length_a   1.000
_cell.length_b   1.000
_cell.length_c   1.000
_cell.angle_alpha   90.00
_cell.angle_beta   90.00
_cell.angle_gamma   90.00
#
_symmetry.space_group_name_H-M   'P 1'
#
loop_
_entity.id
_entity.type
_entity.pdbx_description
1 polymer ?
#
loop_
_entity_poly.entity_id
_entity_poly.type
_entity_poly.pdbx_seq_one_letter_code
_entity_poly.pdbx_strand_id
1 'polypeptide(L)'
;MNPHISLPRPTGGPSNFGSTPSSRRNEVKMPRFFKRMFKFPQMDFEMAIWEIMSLIIAPKKVFRQIYYHKQTTKTYHRPDPSFTYLLSFFLTLTSLAWGFAYADGFTQTLHITMVFIFGHFLVLSLLIATLFFFLVGRLLGPDNTLLPGRRRGLYNLGQDSGKEELEFGYCWDVAIRAFVPVWVFLYVVQFICMPLIGTHHWFSLLLSNTLYLLALNYYFIITFLGYKELPFLHHTELLLVPVAVLAILWFASLFGFNMSTHFAPVLWTGAKLRKHV
;
A
#
# COMPACT_ATOMS: atom_id res chain seq x y z
N MET A 1 49.45 -22.37 65.28
CA MET A 1 48.13 -21.76 65.48
C MET A 1 47.94 -20.70 64.39
N ASN A 2 47.10 -21.00 63.40
CA ASN A 2 46.78 -20.06 62.31
C ASN A 2 45.43 -19.41 62.60
N PRO A 3 45.27 -18.08 62.48
CA PRO A 3 44.01 -17.43 62.75
C PRO A 3 43.01 -17.67 61.59
N HIS A 4 41.81 -18.13 61.93
CA HIS A 4 40.68 -18.25 61.01
C HIS A 4 39.97 -16.90 60.91
N ILE A 5 39.95 -16.30 59.72
CA ILE A 5 39.14 -15.11 59.40
C ILE A 5 37.82 -15.59 58.83
N SER A 6 36.71 -15.39 59.56
CA SER A 6 35.35 -15.61 59.06
C SER A 6 34.79 -14.30 58.49
N LEU A 7 34.50 -14.28 57.19
CA LEU A 7 33.79 -13.17 56.56
C LEU A 7 32.29 -13.21 56.90
N PRO A 8 31.62 -12.06 57.16
CA PRO A 8 30.20 -12.03 57.43
C PRO A 8 29.39 -12.35 56.16
N ARG A 9 28.44 -13.27 56.28
CA ARG A 9 27.47 -13.63 55.25
C ARG A 9 26.46 -12.48 55.09
N PRO A 10 26.26 -11.89 53.90
CA PRO A 10 25.22 -10.90 53.71
C PRO A 10 23.86 -11.62 53.67
N THR A 11 23.13 -11.60 54.80
CA THR A 11 21.70 -11.88 54.81
C THR A 11 20.98 -10.66 54.23
N GLY A 12 20.88 -10.62 52.90
CA GLY A 12 20.09 -9.63 52.18
C GLY A 12 18.59 -9.90 52.34
N GLY A 13 18.01 -9.44 53.45
CA GLY A 13 16.57 -9.12 53.49
C GLY A 13 16.32 -7.86 52.65
N PRO A 14 15.18 -7.74 51.95
CA PRO A 14 14.94 -6.60 51.07
C PRO A 14 14.80 -5.33 51.90
N SER A 15 15.66 -4.35 51.63
CA SER A 15 15.61 -3.00 52.18
C SER A 15 14.44 -2.23 51.55
N ASN A 16 13.37 -2.07 52.33
CA ASN A 16 12.28 -1.15 52.02
C ASN A 16 12.77 0.29 52.19
N PHE A 17 13.28 0.88 51.10
CA PHE A 17 13.59 2.31 51.02
C PHE A 17 12.68 2.95 49.97
N GLY A 18 11.68 3.71 50.43
CA GLY A 18 10.90 4.62 49.60
C GLY A 18 9.80 3.98 48.74
N SER A 19 8.83 3.31 49.34
CA SER A 19 7.57 2.98 48.65
C SER A 19 6.69 4.23 48.54
N THR A 20 6.80 4.95 47.43
CA THR A 20 5.69 5.77 46.95
C THR A 20 4.54 4.83 46.57
N PRO A 21 3.30 5.08 47.00
CA PRO A 21 2.19 4.24 46.57
C PRO A 21 2.07 4.36 45.06
N SER A 22 2.08 3.23 44.36
CA SER A 22 1.76 3.18 42.95
C SER A 22 0.31 3.64 42.80
N SER A 23 0.11 4.94 42.57
CA SER A 23 -1.12 5.42 41.98
C SER A 23 -1.25 4.68 40.66
N ARG A 24 -2.12 3.66 40.63
CA ARG A 24 -2.59 3.02 39.40
C ARG A 24 -3.40 4.07 38.67
N ARG A 25 -2.69 5.02 38.05
CA ARG A 25 -3.25 5.78 36.95
C ARG A 25 -3.52 4.74 35.89
N ASN A 26 -4.80 4.49 35.61
CA ASN A 26 -5.25 3.85 34.38
C ASN A 26 -4.87 4.77 33.21
N GLU A 27 -3.58 4.95 32.96
CA GLU A 27 -3.11 5.38 31.66
C GLU A 27 -3.34 4.20 30.75
N VAL A 28 -4.42 4.30 29.97
CA VAL A 28 -4.64 3.49 28.78
C VAL A 28 -3.30 3.44 28.06
N LYS A 29 -2.60 2.29 28.14
CA LYS A 29 -1.36 2.06 27.42
C LYS A 29 -1.73 2.06 25.95
N MET A 30 -1.66 3.24 25.34
CA MET A 30 -1.85 3.41 23.91
C MET A 30 -0.86 2.46 23.22
N PRO A 31 -1.32 1.53 22.35
CA PRO A 31 -0.43 0.61 21.67
C PRO A 31 0.71 1.39 21.00
N ARG A 32 1.94 0.84 20.99
CA ARG A 32 3.13 1.53 20.46
C ARG A 32 2.95 2.04 19.02
N PHE A 33 2.01 1.45 18.28
CA PHE A 33 1.52 1.89 16.98
C PHE A 33 0.98 3.34 16.99
N PHE A 34 0.06 3.66 17.91
CA PHE A 34 -0.54 5.00 18.02
C PHE A 34 0.42 6.07 18.56
N LYS A 35 1.37 5.69 19.43
CA LYS A 35 2.39 6.63 19.94
C LYS A 35 3.36 7.11 18.86
N ARG A 36 3.52 6.34 17.77
CA ARG A 36 4.35 6.73 16.61
C ARG A 36 3.58 7.50 15.53
N MET A 37 2.26 7.32 15.42
CA MET A 37 1.42 8.04 14.46
C MET A 37 1.38 9.56 14.66
N PHE A 38 1.74 10.06 15.85
CA PHE A 38 1.76 11.50 16.20
C PHE A 38 3.17 12.10 16.37
N LYS A 39 4.25 11.37 16.06
CA LYS A 39 5.62 11.91 16.05
C LYS A 39 5.98 12.48 14.67
N PHE A 40 5.35 13.58 14.29
CA PHE A 40 5.61 14.32 13.05
C PHE A 40 7.09 14.69 12.79
N PRO A 41 7.95 15.00 13.79
CA PRO A 41 9.33 15.44 13.54
C PRO A 41 10.34 14.34 13.13
N GLN A 42 9.94 13.06 13.12
CA GLN A 42 10.83 11.93 12.76
C GLN A 42 10.37 11.20 11.50
N MET A 43 9.48 11.81 10.70
CA MET A 43 8.93 11.19 9.50
C MET A 43 9.80 11.53 8.28
N ASP A 44 10.31 10.52 7.59
CA ASP A 44 11.13 10.64 6.37
C ASP A 44 10.27 11.08 5.16
N PHE A 45 9.81 12.33 5.16
CA PHE A 45 9.00 12.88 4.05
C PHE A 45 9.78 13.00 2.75
N GLU A 46 11.08 13.30 2.81
CA GLU A 46 11.94 13.36 1.62
C GLU A 46 11.97 12.01 0.89
N MET A 47 12.14 10.93 1.67
CA MET A 47 12.08 9.56 1.16
C MET A 47 10.71 9.27 0.55
N ALA A 48 9.62 9.62 1.22
CA ALA A 48 8.26 9.39 0.72
C ALA A 48 7.98 10.14 -0.60
N ILE A 49 8.42 11.39 -0.73
CA ILE A 49 8.30 12.17 -1.97
C ILE A 49 9.12 11.50 -3.08
N TRP A 50 10.34 11.10 -2.78
CA TRP A 50 11.19 10.39 -3.73
C TRP A 50 10.56 9.06 -4.17
N GLU A 51 9.93 8.31 -3.26
CA GLU A 51 9.23 7.07 -3.59
C GLU A 51 8.06 7.33 -4.53
N ILE A 52 7.19 8.31 -4.25
CA ILE A 52 6.06 8.66 -5.13
C ILE A 52 6.55 9.04 -6.53
N MET A 53 7.54 9.93 -6.62
CA MET A 53 8.10 10.36 -7.91
C MET A 53 8.76 9.19 -8.66
N SER A 54 9.51 8.35 -7.94
CA SER A 54 10.20 7.21 -8.53
C SER A 54 9.23 6.11 -8.94
N LEU A 55 8.09 5.92 -8.27
CA LEU A 55 7.07 4.96 -8.69
C LEU A 55 6.46 5.32 -10.05
N ILE A 56 6.39 6.61 -10.38
CA ILE A 56 5.85 7.09 -11.68
C ILE A 56 6.91 6.97 -12.78
N ILE A 57 8.16 7.37 -12.49
CA ILE A 57 9.22 7.46 -13.51
C ILE A 57 9.95 6.13 -13.69
N ALA A 58 10.33 5.48 -12.59
CA ALA A 58 11.21 4.32 -12.58
C ALA A 58 10.93 3.41 -11.37
N PRO A 59 9.80 2.67 -11.37
CA PRO A 59 9.36 1.90 -10.20
C PRO A 59 10.38 0.86 -9.72
N LYS A 60 11.22 0.34 -10.64
CA LYS A 60 12.35 -0.56 -10.35
C LYS A 60 13.32 -0.02 -9.30
N LYS A 61 13.50 1.30 -9.22
CA LYS A 61 14.40 1.90 -8.22
C LYS A 61 13.88 1.72 -6.79
N VAL A 62 12.57 1.89 -6.61
CA VAL A 62 11.91 1.78 -5.29
C VAL A 62 11.99 0.36 -4.75
N PHE A 63 11.75 -0.64 -5.60
CA PHE A 63 11.81 -2.04 -5.19
C PHE A 63 13.22 -2.55 -4.93
N ARG A 64 14.21 -2.08 -5.71
CA ARG A 64 15.63 -2.33 -5.42
C ARG A 64 16.05 -1.79 -4.05
N GLN A 65 15.50 -0.66 -3.62
CA GLN A 65 15.75 -0.14 -2.28
C GLN A 65 15.14 -1.01 -1.18
N ILE A 66 13.94 -1.57 -1.38
CA ILE A 66 13.33 -2.52 -0.42
C ILE A 66 14.24 -3.75 -0.27
N TYR A 67 14.76 -4.27 -1.38
CA TYR A 67 15.70 -5.39 -1.35
C TYR A 67 16.94 -5.09 -0.49
N TYR A 68 17.52 -3.89 -0.62
CA TYR A 68 18.65 -3.47 0.22
C TYR A 68 18.24 -3.23 1.68
N HIS A 69 17.06 -2.69 1.94
CA HIS A 69 16.55 -2.48 3.30
C HIS A 69 16.35 -3.82 4.05
N LYS A 70 15.90 -4.86 3.35
CA LYS A 70 15.80 -6.21 3.91
C LYS A 70 17.16 -6.73 4.38
N GLN A 71 18.24 -6.47 3.65
CA GLN A 71 19.59 -6.93 4.03
C GLN A 71 20.05 -6.32 5.36
N THR A 72 19.63 -5.10 5.68
CA THR A 72 20.03 -4.41 6.91
C THR A 72 19.06 -4.64 8.07
N THR A 73 17.76 -4.74 7.79
CA THR A 73 16.71 -4.72 8.83
C THR A 73 16.00 -6.07 8.98
N LYS A 74 16.29 -7.06 8.11
CA LYS A 74 15.71 -8.41 8.11
C LYS A 74 14.18 -8.48 7.99
N THR A 75 13.49 -7.38 7.75
CA THR A 75 12.05 -7.31 7.45
C THR A 75 11.81 -6.66 6.09
N TYR A 76 10.71 -7.04 5.42
CA TYR A 76 10.31 -6.45 4.14
C TYR A 76 9.37 -5.26 4.34
N HIS A 77 8.56 -5.29 5.39
CA HIS A 77 7.69 -4.19 5.77
C HIS A 77 8.49 -3.07 6.44
N ARG A 78 8.31 -1.84 5.95
CA ARG A 78 8.85 -0.64 6.60
C ARG A 78 7.71 0.04 7.36
N PRO A 79 7.73 0.10 8.71
CA PRO A 79 6.62 0.61 9.52
C PRO A 79 6.57 2.15 9.54
N ASP A 80 6.75 2.81 8.40
CA ASP A 80 6.77 4.26 8.26
C ASP A 80 5.44 4.76 7.67
N PRO A 81 4.60 5.47 8.45
CA PRO A 81 3.31 5.97 7.96
C PRO A 81 3.44 7.17 7.00
N SER A 82 4.65 7.66 6.75
CA SER A 82 4.92 8.89 5.96
C SER A 82 4.39 8.81 4.55
N PHE A 83 4.59 7.69 3.87
CA PHE A 83 4.08 7.48 2.52
C PHE A 83 2.54 7.55 2.47
N THR A 84 1.87 6.87 3.41
CA THR A 84 0.41 6.83 3.49
C THR A 84 -0.16 8.22 3.77
N TYR A 85 0.44 8.98 4.69
CA TYR A 85 0.00 10.34 5.00
C TYR A 85 0.24 11.32 3.86
N LEU A 86 1.39 11.24 3.21
CA LEU A 86 1.73 12.10 2.07
C LEU A 86 0.77 11.84 0.89
N LEU A 87 0.49 10.57 0.60
CA LEU A 87 -0.47 10.19 -0.44
C LEU A 87 -1.89 10.62 -0.05
N SER A 88 -2.29 10.44 1.21
CA SER A 88 -3.60 10.92 1.72
C SER A 88 -3.74 12.44 1.60
N PHE A 89 -2.67 13.19 1.85
CA PHE A 89 -2.64 14.64 1.67
C PHE A 89 -2.85 15.03 0.19
N PHE A 90 -2.12 14.41 -0.73
CA PHE A 90 -2.33 14.65 -2.16
C PHE A 90 -3.73 14.23 -2.64
N LEU A 91 -4.26 13.11 -2.13
CA LEU A 91 -5.63 12.70 -2.40
C LEU A 91 -6.64 13.74 -1.91
N THR A 92 -6.42 14.29 -0.72
CA THR A 92 -7.28 15.36 -0.16
C THR A 92 -7.29 16.55 -1.11
N LEU A 93 -6.13 17.04 -1.56
CA LEU A 93 -6.05 18.15 -2.53
C LEU A 93 -6.79 17.82 -3.83
N THR A 94 -6.59 16.63 -4.39
CA THR A 94 -7.31 16.24 -5.61
C THR A 94 -8.81 16.12 -5.39
N SER A 95 -9.26 15.55 -4.26
CA SER A 95 -10.69 15.41 -3.95
C SER A 95 -11.37 16.75 -3.73
N LEU A 96 -10.67 17.74 -3.17
CA LEU A 96 -11.15 19.11 -3.06
C LEU A 96 -11.29 19.76 -4.43
N ALA A 97 -10.31 19.57 -5.33
CA ALA A 97 -10.41 20.05 -6.72
C ALA A 97 -11.61 19.44 -7.45
N TRP A 98 -11.81 18.12 -7.31
CA TRP A 98 -12.98 17.42 -7.85
C TRP A 98 -14.29 17.92 -7.23
N GLY A 99 -14.33 18.09 -5.91
CA GLY A 99 -15.50 18.60 -5.21
C GLY A 99 -15.85 20.03 -5.60
N PHE A 100 -14.87 20.92 -5.75
CA PHE A 100 -15.11 22.29 -6.20
C PHE A 100 -15.55 22.37 -7.66
N ALA A 101 -15.05 21.49 -8.52
CA ALA A 101 -15.43 21.48 -9.92
C ALA A 101 -16.81 20.87 -10.17
N TYR A 102 -17.21 19.84 -9.41
CA TYR A 102 -18.36 19.00 -9.76
C TYR A 102 -19.41 18.79 -8.66
N ALA A 103 -19.16 19.16 -7.39
CA ALA A 103 -20.12 18.97 -6.32
C ALA A 103 -21.03 20.19 -6.13
N ASP A 104 -22.31 19.94 -5.83
CA ASP A 104 -23.30 20.98 -5.58
C ASP A 104 -23.38 21.29 -4.07
N GLY A 105 -22.28 21.78 -3.51
CA GLY A 105 -22.21 22.33 -2.16
C GLY A 105 -21.13 21.73 -1.25
N PHE A 106 -20.87 22.41 -0.13
CA PHE A 106 -19.79 22.07 0.80
C PHE A 106 -19.91 20.66 1.39
N THR A 107 -21.12 20.26 1.79
CA THR A 107 -21.36 18.93 2.38
C THR A 107 -21.06 17.80 1.39
N GLN A 108 -21.38 17.99 0.11
CA GLN A 108 -21.11 17.00 -0.92
C GLN A 108 -19.60 16.92 -1.23
N THR A 109 -18.90 18.06 -1.27
CA THR A 109 -17.43 18.10 -1.38
C THR A 109 -16.74 17.35 -0.24
N LEU A 110 -17.21 17.55 1.00
CA LEU A 110 -16.68 16.83 2.17
C LEU A 110 -16.96 15.33 2.07
N HIS A 111 -18.17 14.92 1.66
CA HIS A 111 -18.51 13.51 1.44
C HIS A 111 -17.60 12.85 0.39
N ILE A 112 -17.39 13.49 -0.76
CA ILE A 112 -16.49 13.01 -1.82
C ILE A 112 -15.06 12.87 -1.28
N THR A 113 -14.59 13.85 -0.50
CA THR A 113 -13.26 13.84 0.12
C THR A 113 -13.10 12.63 1.06
N MET A 114 -14.10 12.38 1.91
CA MET A 114 -14.08 11.21 2.80
C MET A 114 -14.07 9.89 2.02
N VAL A 115 -14.87 9.76 0.96
CA VAL A 115 -14.90 8.51 0.18
C VAL A 115 -13.62 8.29 -0.60
N PHE A 116 -12.98 9.33 -1.14
CA PHE A 116 -11.69 9.20 -1.83
C PHE A 116 -10.61 8.64 -0.89
N ILE A 117 -10.53 9.19 0.33
CA ILE A 117 -9.49 8.80 1.29
C ILE A 117 -9.82 7.45 1.93
N PHE A 118 -11.01 7.30 2.53
CA PHE A 118 -11.34 6.09 3.29
C PHE A 118 -11.82 4.96 2.39
N GLY A 119 -12.69 5.23 1.43
CA GLY A 119 -13.23 4.21 0.54
C GLY A 119 -12.23 3.77 -0.53
N HIS A 120 -11.84 4.69 -1.41
CA HIS A 120 -11.06 4.34 -2.59
C HIS A 120 -9.59 4.10 -2.29
N PHE A 121 -9.01 4.79 -1.32
CA PHE A 121 -7.61 4.60 -0.98
C PHE A 121 -7.44 3.55 0.12
N LEU A 122 -7.93 3.78 1.33
CA LEU A 122 -7.65 2.89 2.47
C LEU A 122 -8.37 1.55 2.38
N VAL A 123 -9.70 1.54 2.21
CA VAL A 123 -10.49 0.29 2.16
C VAL A 123 -10.12 -0.53 0.93
N LEU A 124 -10.02 0.09 -0.26
CA LEU A 124 -9.61 -0.63 -1.47
C LEU A 124 -8.21 -1.23 -1.32
N SER A 125 -7.23 -0.47 -0.81
CA SER A 125 -5.87 -1.00 -0.59
C SER A 125 -5.88 -2.14 0.43
N LEU A 126 -6.77 -2.11 1.42
CA LEU A 126 -6.87 -3.16 2.44
C LEU A 126 -7.45 -4.44 1.84
N LEU A 127 -8.52 -4.29 1.05
CA LEU A 127 -9.14 -5.39 0.33
C LEU A 127 -8.16 -6.03 -0.66
N ILE A 128 -7.39 -5.23 -1.38
CA ILE A 128 -6.40 -5.75 -2.32
C ILE A 128 -5.22 -6.40 -1.57
N ALA A 129 -4.74 -5.81 -0.47
CA ALA A 129 -3.69 -6.39 0.34
C ALA A 129 -4.10 -7.74 0.95
N THR A 130 -5.32 -7.84 1.48
CA THR A 130 -5.87 -9.10 1.99
C THR A 130 -6.04 -10.14 0.87
N LEU A 131 -6.59 -9.74 -0.29
CA LEU A 131 -6.72 -10.62 -1.45
C LEU A 131 -5.35 -11.17 -1.89
N PHE A 132 -4.34 -10.31 -2.08
CA PHE A 132 -3.01 -10.77 -2.47
C PHE A 132 -2.31 -11.55 -1.37
N PHE A 133 -2.51 -11.24 -0.09
CA PHE A 133 -1.97 -12.05 1.00
C PHE A 133 -2.45 -13.50 0.91
N PHE A 134 -3.75 -13.71 0.67
CA PHE A 134 -4.30 -15.05 0.47
C PHE A 134 -3.92 -15.67 -0.88
N LEU A 135 -3.98 -14.89 -1.97
CA LEU A 135 -3.72 -15.39 -3.32
C LEU A 135 -2.25 -15.76 -3.49
N VAL A 136 -1.31 -14.91 -3.06
CA VAL A 136 0.13 -15.18 -3.11
C VAL A 136 0.47 -16.32 -2.16
N GLY A 137 -0.05 -16.30 -0.93
CA GLY A 137 0.18 -17.36 0.04
C GLY A 137 -0.29 -18.74 -0.45
N ARG A 138 -1.43 -18.79 -1.17
CA ARG A 138 -2.01 -20.03 -1.68
C ARG A 138 -1.46 -20.47 -3.05
N LEU A 139 -1.19 -19.52 -3.96
CA LEU A 139 -0.81 -19.80 -5.35
C LEU A 139 0.71 -19.88 -5.55
N LEU A 140 1.48 -19.07 -4.83
CA LEU A 140 2.92 -18.85 -5.07
C LEU A 140 3.80 -19.32 -3.89
N GLY A 141 3.17 -19.79 -2.80
CA GLY A 141 3.86 -20.25 -1.59
C GLY A 141 4.61 -21.58 -1.77
N PRO A 142 5.66 -21.86 -0.98
CA PRO A 142 6.53 -23.04 -1.13
C PRO A 142 5.84 -24.40 -0.93
N ASP A 143 4.72 -24.41 -0.20
CA ASP A 143 4.00 -25.62 0.23
C ASP A 143 2.82 -25.99 -0.70
N ASN A 144 2.74 -25.40 -1.90
CA ASN A 144 1.62 -25.64 -2.82
C ASN A 144 1.76 -26.98 -3.59
N THR A 145 0.70 -27.80 -3.54
CA THR A 145 0.58 -29.07 -4.29
C THR A 145 0.17 -28.87 -5.76
N LEU A 146 -0.26 -27.66 -6.13
CA LEU A 146 -0.80 -27.32 -7.45
C LEU A 146 0.25 -26.94 -8.49
N LEU A 147 1.36 -26.33 -8.08
CA LEU A 147 2.45 -25.91 -8.96
C LEU A 147 3.78 -26.19 -8.25
N PRO A 148 4.30 -27.43 -8.27
CA PRO A 148 5.54 -27.75 -7.57
C PRO A 148 6.68 -26.88 -8.07
N GLY A 149 7.15 -25.96 -7.21
CA GLY A 149 8.34 -25.16 -7.46
C GLY A 149 9.55 -26.08 -7.65
N ARG A 150 10.35 -25.83 -8.69
CA ARG A 150 11.62 -26.53 -8.92
C ARG A 150 12.54 -26.24 -7.74
N ARG A 151 12.63 -27.19 -6.78
CA ARG A 151 13.59 -27.17 -5.67
C ARG A 151 14.97 -26.84 -6.23
N ARG A 152 15.45 -25.63 -5.99
CA ARG A 152 16.76 -25.21 -6.47
C ARG A 152 17.79 -25.76 -5.49
N GLY A 153 18.43 -26.85 -5.91
CA GLY A 153 19.75 -27.23 -5.42
C GLY A 153 19.78 -28.20 -4.24
N LEU A 154 20.61 -29.22 -4.42
CA LEU A 154 21.05 -30.26 -3.49
C LEU A 154 21.81 -29.74 -2.24
N TYR A 155 21.69 -28.44 -1.91
CA TYR A 155 22.45 -27.75 -0.86
C TYR A 155 21.57 -27.17 0.26
N ASN A 156 20.32 -27.60 0.41
CA ASN A 156 19.57 -27.37 1.66
C ASN A 156 19.98 -28.41 2.71
N LEU A 157 21.26 -28.35 3.10
CA LEU A 157 21.77 -29.07 4.27
C LEU A 157 21.83 -28.07 5.43
N GLY A 158 20.88 -28.18 6.35
CA GLY A 158 21.09 -27.75 7.74
C GLY A 158 20.92 -26.27 8.04
N GLN A 159 19.79 -25.65 7.66
CA GLN A 159 19.36 -24.47 8.40
C GLN A 159 17.87 -24.55 8.76
N ASP A 160 17.64 -24.83 10.04
CA ASP A 160 16.47 -24.47 10.85
C ASP A 160 16.27 -22.92 10.90
N SER A 161 16.45 -22.24 9.77
CA SER A 161 16.16 -20.81 9.63
C SER A 161 14.71 -20.68 9.19
N GLY A 162 13.92 -20.11 10.09
CA GLY A 162 12.46 -19.99 10.01
C GLY A 162 11.97 -19.67 8.61
N LYS A 163 10.92 -20.40 8.20
CA LYS A 163 10.14 -20.16 6.99
C LYS A 163 9.93 -18.65 6.86
N GLU A 164 10.52 -18.01 5.84
CA GLU A 164 10.26 -16.60 5.57
C GLU A 164 8.82 -16.50 5.09
N GLU A 165 7.91 -16.24 6.03
CA GLU A 165 6.49 -16.08 5.77
C GLU A 165 6.21 -14.71 5.16
N LEU A 166 5.21 -14.65 4.28
CA LEU A 166 4.75 -13.41 3.70
C LEU A 166 4.23 -12.49 4.81
N GLU A 167 4.82 -11.31 4.97
CA GLU A 167 4.36 -10.32 5.96
C GLU A 167 3.14 -9.56 5.41
N PHE A 168 2.01 -9.55 6.14
CA PHE A 168 0.82 -8.79 5.73
C PHE A 168 1.12 -7.29 5.54
N GLY A 169 1.99 -6.73 6.39
CA GLY A 169 2.44 -5.33 6.26
C GLY A 169 3.09 -5.04 4.92
N TYR A 170 3.81 -6.00 4.34
CA TYR A 170 4.39 -5.85 3.00
C TYR A 170 3.32 -5.83 1.90
N CYS A 171 2.31 -6.71 1.99
CA CYS A 171 1.18 -6.70 1.06
C CYS A 171 0.41 -5.38 1.08
N TRP A 172 0.23 -4.80 2.27
CA TRP A 172 -0.35 -3.47 2.46
C TRP A 172 0.50 -2.36 1.83
N ASP A 173 1.81 -2.37 2.05
CA ASP A 173 2.74 -1.39 1.46
C ASP A 173 2.72 -1.46 -0.07
N VAL A 174 2.73 -2.66 -0.65
CA VAL A 174 2.65 -2.85 -2.11
C VAL A 174 1.32 -2.34 -2.65
N ALA A 175 0.19 -2.62 -1.97
CA ALA A 175 -1.13 -2.15 -2.41
C ALA A 175 -1.23 -0.62 -2.44
N ILE A 176 -0.73 0.05 -1.39
CA ILE A 176 -0.69 1.52 -1.32
C ILE A 176 0.25 2.10 -2.39
N ARG A 177 1.43 1.51 -2.60
CA ARG A 177 2.38 1.98 -3.62
C ARG A 177 1.83 1.81 -5.03
N ALA A 178 1.13 0.71 -5.30
CA ALA A 178 0.46 0.45 -6.57
C ALA A 178 -0.71 1.42 -6.82
N PHE A 179 -1.30 2.02 -5.79
CA PHE A 179 -2.33 3.05 -5.93
C PHE A 179 -1.81 4.37 -6.52
N VAL A 180 -0.50 4.68 -6.43
CA VAL A 180 0.06 5.95 -6.91
C VAL A 180 -0.20 6.21 -8.40
N PRO A 181 0.10 5.29 -9.34
CA PRO A 181 -0.26 5.48 -10.74
C PRO A 181 -1.77 5.64 -10.96
N VAL A 182 -2.60 4.91 -10.21
CA VAL A 182 -4.05 5.03 -10.30
C VAL A 182 -4.50 6.44 -9.92
N TRP A 183 -3.94 6.98 -8.83
CA TRP A 183 -4.13 8.37 -8.44
C TRP A 183 -3.69 9.35 -9.55
N VAL A 184 -2.47 9.21 -10.09
CA VAL A 184 -1.98 10.11 -11.15
C VAL A 184 -2.88 10.06 -12.39
N PHE A 185 -3.14 8.87 -12.93
CA PHE A 185 -3.87 8.76 -14.19
C PHE A 185 -5.37 9.04 -14.03
N LEU A 186 -6.04 8.44 -13.04
CA LEU A 186 -7.50 8.55 -12.93
C LEU A 186 -7.99 9.75 -12.11
N TYR A 187 -7.16 10.29 -11.21
CA TYR A 187 -7.59 11.41 -10.35
C TYR A 187 -6.99 12.74 -10.80
N VAL A 188 -5.77 12.76 -11.36
CA VAL A 188 -5.11 14.00 -11.81
C VAL A 188 -5.25 14.18 -13.32
N VAL A 189 -4.73 13.25 -14.13
CA VAL A 189 -4.75 13.37 -15.60
C VAL A 189 -6.18 13.34 -16.13
N GLN A 190 -7.02 12.43 -15.61
CA GLN A 190 -8.43 12.38 -16.00
C GLN A 190 -9.14 13.71 -15.71
N PHE A 191 -8.88 14.32 -14.55
CA PHE A 191 -9.48 15.60 -14.18
C PHE A 191 -9.14 16.70 -15.20
N ILE A 192 -7.87 16.78 -15.61
CA ILE A 192 -7.42 17.74 -16.63
C ILE A 192 -8.06 17.43 -17.98
N CYS A 193 -8.22 16.15 -18.32
CA CYS A 193 -8.83 15.71 -19.57
C CYS A 193 -10.37 15.69 -19.56
N MET A 194 -11.03 15.98 -18.43
CA MET A 194 -12.50 15.94 -18.31
C MET A 194 -13.25 16.75 -19.37
N PRO A 195 -12.83 17.97 -19.76
CA PRO A 195 -13.51 18.73 -20.81
C PRO A 195 -13.57 17.99 -22.15
N LEU A 196 -12.58 17.14 -22.42
CA LEU A 196 -12.49 16.35 -23.64
C LEU A 196 -13.21 15.00 -23.50
N ILE A 197 -13.02 14.33 -22.35
CA ILE A 197 -13.62 13.03 -22.02
C ILE A 197 -15.14 13.13 -21.81
N GLY A 198 -15.66 14.29 -21.43
CA GLY A 198 -17.09 14.52 -21.27
C GLY A 198 -17.89 14.53 -22.59
N THR A 199 -17.22 14.55 -23.74
CA THR A 199 -17.86 14.64 -25.05
C THR A 199 -18.18 13.26 -25.65
N HIS A 200 -19.16 13.19 -26.56
CA HIS A 200 -19.58 11.96 -27.26
C HIS A 200 -18.71 11.58 -28.47
N HIS A 201 -17.50 12.14 -28.60
CA HIS A 201 -16.61 11.83 -29.72
C HIS A 201 -15.92 10.47 -29.53
N TRP A 202 -15.59 9.81 -30.63
CA TRP A 202 -14.77 8.59 -30.59
C TRP A 202 -13.41 8.81 -29.90
N PHE A 203 -12.82 10.00 -30.07
CA PHE A 203 -11.56 10.36 -29.40
C PHE A 203 -11.69 10.38 -27.87
N SER A 204 -12.84 10.80 -27.34
CA SER A 204 -13.13 10.76 -25.90
C SER A 204 -13.15 9.32 -25.38
N LEU A 205 -13.78 8.41 -26.13
CA LEU A 205 -13.82 6.98 -25.81
C LEU A 205 -12.42 6.38 -25.81
N LEU A 206 -11.63 6.62 -26.87
CA LEU A 206 -10.25 6.12 -26.96
C LEU A 206 -9.39 6.66 -25.82
N LEU A 207 -9.42 7.97 -25.58
CA LEU A 207 -8.61 8.62 -24.53
C LEU A 207 -8.98 8.08 -23.15
N SER A 208 -10.27 8.02 -22.83
CA SER A 208 -10.75 7.48 -21.55
C SER A 208 -10.34 6.03 -21.36
N ASN A 209 -10.64 5.15 -22.32
CA ASN A 209 -10.36 3.73 -22.18
C ASN A 209 -8.85 3.49 -22.06
N THR A 210 -8.04 4.25 -22.79
CA THR A 210 -6.57 4.19 -22.69
C THR A 210 -6.08 4.61 -21.32
N LEU A 211 -6.66 5.66 -20.71
CA LEU A 211 -6.29 6.12 -19.38
C LEU A 211 -6.58 5.06 -18.30
N TYR A 212 -7.73 4.40 -18.37
CA TYR A 212 -8.07 3.29 -17.48
C TYR A 212 -7.17 2.06 -17.69
N LEU A 213 -6.87 1.72 -18.95
CA LEU A 213 -5.93 0.65 -19.27
C LEU A 213 -4.54 0.96 -18.68
N LEU A 214 -4.03 2.18 -18.89
CA LEU A 214 -2.72 2.59 -18.38
C LEU A 214 -2.68 2.52 -16.84
N ALA A 215 -3.69 3.06 -16.16
CA ALA A 215 -3.77 3.05 -14.70
C ALA A 215 -3.74 1.62 -14.14
N LEU A 216 -4.58 0.72 -14.68
CA LEU A 216 -4.69 -0.65 -14.20
C LEU A 216 -3.44 -1.48 -14.56
N ASN A 217 -2.91 -1.34 -15.77
CA ASN A 217 -1.68 -2.03 -16.16
C ASN A 217 -0.51 -1.62 -15.27
N TYR A 218 -0.36 -0.32 -14.99
CA TYR A 218 0.70 0.17 -14.12
C TYR A 218 0.52 -0.35 -12.68
N TYR A 219 -0.71 -0.43 -12.19
CA TYR A 219 -1.05 -1.04 -10.90
C TYR A 219 -0.52 -2.50 -10.81
N PHE A 220 -0.86 -3.33 -11.80
CA PHE A 220 -0.42 -4.72 -11.84
C PHE A 220 1.11 -4.85 -12.03
N ILE A 221 1.75 -3.97 -12.79
CA ILE A 221 3.21 -3.96 -12.95
C ILE A 221 3.93 -3.64 -11.64
N ILE A 222 3.47 -2.62 -10.89
CA ILE A 222 4.03 -2.29 -9.56
C ILE A 222 3.81 -3.46 -8.60
N THR A 223 2.61 -4.04 -8.61
CA THR A 223 2.27 -5.19 -7.77
C THR A 223 3.20 -6.37 -8.05
N PHE A 224 3.38 -6.73 -9.32
CA PHE A 224 4.33 -7.76 -9.73
C PHE A 224 5.75 -7.46 -9.27
N LEU A 225 6.21 -6.23 -9.47
CA LEU A 225 7.56 -5.84 -9.15
C LEU A 225 7.83 -5.89 -7.64
N GLY A 226 6.82 -5.59 -6.81
CA GLY A 226 6.90 -5.83 -5.37
C GLY A 226 7.07 -7.29 -5.03
N TYR A 227 6.14 -8.14 -5.46
CA TYR A 227 6.21 -9.57 -5.13
C TYR A 227 7.42 -10.29 -5.77
N LYS A 228 7.99 -9.77 -6.85
CA LYS A 228 9.20 -10.30 -7.48
C LYS A 228 10.46 -10.16 -6.62
N GLU A 229 10.53 -9.16 -5.74
CA GLU A 229 11.69 -8.98 -4.84
C GLU A 229 11.73 -10.02 -3.71
N LEU A 230 10.65 -10.80 -3.51
CA LEU A 230 10.59 -11.86 -2.51
C LEU A 230 11.24 -13.14 -3.08
N PRO A 231 12.40 -13.59 -2.55
CA PRO A 231 13.16 -14.71 -3.10
C PRO A 231 12.46 -16.06 -2.91
N PHE A 232 11.50 -16.15 -2.00
CA PHE A 232 10.75 -17.37 -1.68
C PHE A 232 9.48 -17.56 -2.53
N LEU A 233 9.04 -16.56 -3.30
CA LEU A 233 7.91 -16.71 -4.22
C LEU A 233 8.38 -17.30 -5.55
N HIS A 234 7.67 -18.32 -6.03
CA HIS A 234 7.88 -18.89 -7.36
C HIS A 234 6.80 -18.44 -8.35
N HIS A 235 7.14 -18.38 -9.64
CA HIS A 235 6.19 -18.07 -10.73
C HIS A 235 5.40 -16.75 -10.55
N THR A 236 6.06 -15.69 -10.07
CA THR A 236 5.45 -14.35 -9.93
C THR A 236 4.95 -13.77 -11.26
N GLU A 237 5.39 -14.33 -12.40
CA GLU A 237 4.90 -14.01 -13.74
C GLU A 237 3.37 -14.16 -13.88
N LEU A 238 2.74 -15.05 -13.09
CA LEU A 238 1.29 -15.21 -13.07
C LEU A 238 0.55 -13.93 -12.63
N LEU A 239 1.22 -13.04 -11.87
CA LEU A 239 0.66 -11.75 -11.48
C LEU A 239 0.51 -10.78 -12.67
N LEU A 240 1.16 -11.04 -13.82
CA LEU A 240 0.97 -10.26 -15.04
C LEU A 240 -0.21 -10.73 -15.89
N VAL A 241 -0.81 -11.90 -15.63
CA VAL A 241 -1.93 -12.41 -16.43
C VAL A 241 -3.08 -11.38 -16.57
N PRO A 242 -3.48 -10.64 -15.51
CA PRO A 242 -4.48 -9.58 -15.63
C PRO A 242 -4.12 -8.49 -16.65
N VAL A 243 -2.84 -8.17 -16.86
CA VAL A 243 -2.40 -7.16 -17.84
C VAL A 243 -2.79 -7.57 -19.26
N ALA A 244 -2.60 -8.85 -19.61
CA ALA A 244 -2.99 -9.37 -20.92
C ALA A 244 -4.52 -9.36 -21.10
N VAL A 245 -5.26 -9.76 -20.06
CA VAL A 245 -6.74 -9.72 -20.07
C VAL A 245 -7.25 -8.29 -20.24
N LEU A 246 -6.67 -7.32 -19.52
CA LEU A 246 -7.03 -5.90 -19.63
C LEU A 246 -6.75 -5.33 -21.02
N ALA A 247 -5.65 -5.73 -21.67
CA ALA A 247 -5.36 -5.32 -23.03
C ALA A 247 -6.43 -5.81 -24.02
N ILE A 248 -6.86 -7.07 -23.89
CA ILE A 248 -7.96 -7.63 -24.71
C ILE A 248 -9.27 -6.89 -24.44
N LEU A 249 -9.61 -6.66 -23.18
CA LEU A 249 -10.81 -5.92 -22.79
C LEU A 249 -10.79 -4.47 -23.28
N TRP A 250 -9.61 -3.84 -23.37
CA TRP A 250 -9.46 -2.51 -23.95
C TRP A 250 -9.73 -2.51 -25.46
N PHE A 251 -9.24 -3.49 -26.21
CA PHE A 251 -9.60 -3.62 -27.63
C PHE A 251 -11.11 -3.82 -27.80
N ALA A 252 -11.74 -4.63 -26.95
CA ALA A 252 -13.18 -4.84 -26.97
C ALA A 252 -13.96 -3.56 -26.61
N SER A 253 -13.44 -2.72 -25.70
CA SER A 253 -14.15 -1.50 -25.27
C SER A 253 -14.17 -0.41 -26.34
N LEU A 254 -13.28 -0.45 -27.33
CA LEU A 254 -13.29 0.47 -28.49
C LEU A 254 -14.55 0.35 -29.36
N PHE A 255 -15.32 -0.74 -29.26
CA PHE A 255 -16.57 -0.95 -30.00
C PHE A 255 -17.80 -0.26 -29.39
N GLY A 256 -17.61 0.69 -28.45
CA GLY A 256 -18.68 1.55 -27.96
C GLY A 256 -18.85 1.58 -26.44
N PHE A 257 -17.99 0.90 -25.67
CA PHE A 257 -18.03 0.94 -24.21
C PHE A 257 -17.05 1.98 -23.66
N ASN A 258 -17.57 3.12 -23.20
CA ASN A 258 -16.75 4.16 -22.59
C ASN A 258 -16.63 3.91 -21.07
N MET A 259 -15.45 3.49 -20.62
CA MET A 259 -15.19 3.17 -19.22
C MET A 259 -15.41 4.36 -18.29
N SER A 260 -15.05 5.59 -18.69
CA SER A 260 -15.31 6.78 -17.87
C SER A 260 -16.81 6.97 -17.64
N THR A 261 -17.67 6.79 -18.64
CA THR A 261 -19.12 7.00 -18.43
C THR A 261 -19.75 6.02 -17.42
N HIS A 262 -19.21 4.81 -17.28
CA HIS A 262 -19.73 3.78 -16.37
C HIS A 262 -19.02 3.76 -15.01
N PHE A 263 -17.71 4.00 -14.98
CA PHE A 263 -16.91 3.97 -13.75
C PHE A 263 -16.83 5.33 -13.08
N ALA A 264 -16.98 6.45 -13.81
CA ALA A 264 -16.97 7.77 -13.19
C ALA A 264 -18.12 7.98 -12.19
N PRO A 265 -19.37 7.53 -12.41
CA PRO A 265 -20.42 7.58 -11.39
C PRO A 265 -20.06 6.80 -10.12
N VAL A 266 -19.33 5.68 -10.24
CA VAL A 266 -18.85 4.85 -9.13
C VAL A 266 -17.68 5.53 -8.41
N LEU A 267 -16.75 6.10 -9.17
CA LEU A 267 -15.65 6.94 -8.67
C LEU A 267 -16.15 8.26 -8.03
N TRP A 268 -17.38 8.68 -8.32
CA TRP A 268 -17.96 9.92 -7.78
C TRP A 268 -19.10 9.67 -6.80
N THR A 269 -19.26 8.44 -6.29
CA THR A 269 -20.27 8.11 -5.27
C THR A 269 -21.70 8.47 -5.68
N GLY A 270 -22.02 8.35 -6.97
CA GLY A 270 -23.33 8.70 -7.50
C GLY A 270 -23.64 10.20 -7.50
N ALA A 271 -22.64 11.08 -7.33
CA ALA A 271 -22.81 12.51 -7.52
C ALA A 271 -23.26 12.76 -8.96
N LYS A 272 -24.50 13.27 -9.12
CA LYS A 272 -24.98 13.75 -10.41
C LYS A 272 -24.05 14.87 -10.84
N LEU A 273 -23.38 14.69 -11.98
CA LEU A 273 -22.71 15.78 -12.69
C LEU A 273 -23.68 16.97 -12.72
N ARG A 274 -23.21 18.15 -12.33
CA ARG A 274 -23.96 19.39 -12.51
C ARG A 274 -24.49 19.40 -13.94
N LYS A 275 -25.81 19.31 -14.08
CA LYS A 275 -26.46 19.54 -15.38
C LYS A 275 -26.10 20.97 -15.77
N HIS A 276 -25.63 21.15 -17.00
CA HIS A 276 -25.14 22.39 -17.62
C HIS A 276 -23.62 22.64 -17.49
N VAL A 277 -22.86 22.06 -18.42
CA VAL A 277 -22.15 22.82 -19.46
C VAL A 277 -22.42 22.14 -20.80
#